data_AF-A0A1H0UWX1-F1
#
_entry.id   AF-A0A1H0UWX1-F1
#
_cell.length_a   1.000
_cell.length_b   1.000
_cell.length_c   1.000
_cell.angle_alpha   90.00
_cell.angle_beta   90.00
_cell.angle_gamma   90.00
#
_symmetry.space_group_name_H-M   'P 1'
#
loop_
_entity.id
_entity.type
_entity.pdbx_description
1 polymer ?
#
loop_
_entity_poly.entity_id
_entity_poly.type
_entity_poly.pdbx_seq_one_letter_code
_entity_poly.pdbx_strand_id
1 'polypeptide(L)'
;MLFVAIKEMRGFAHHICVTKSCSAKLFFPVTAVVYNSLPLGVVIYRILGTLILMGNLRDATNEAGFLNGQFLLAMPGMEDSRFARSVIYICAHSENGAMGLIINRAQEMEFAEILVQLGVLDEQQVIMMPDRTRDFLVRNGGPVEVRRGFVLHSDDYLTDSTMPVAEELCLTGTVDILRAISGGRGPRKALMTLGYSGWASGQLENEIANNGWLTCQAPHDLLFDPNIDSTYDRLLAYMGIDPSRLATVAGHA
;
A
#
# COMPACT_ATOMS: atom_id res chain seq x y z
N MET A 1 9.07 -13.35 -34.83
CA MET A 1 7.65 -12.93 -34.83
C MET A 1 7.28 -12.01 -33.65
N LEU A 2 8.26 -11.42 -32.95
CA LEU A 2 8.07 -10.49 -31.82
C LEU A 2 8.21 -9.00 -32.23
N PHE A 3 8.55 -8.72 -33.49
CA PHE A 3 8.79 -7.36 -34.00
C PHE A 3 7.62 -6.76 -34.81
N VAL A 4 6.54 -7.52 -35.03
CA VAL A 4 5.34 -7.02 -35.74
C VAL A 4 4.33 -6.40 -34.76
N ALA A 5 4.23 -6.89 -33.53
CA ALA A 5 3.28 -6.40 -32.52
C ALA A 5 3.59 -4.98 -31.99
N ILE A 6 4.83 -4.49 -32.11
CA ILE A 6 5.22 -3.14 -31.65
C ILE A 6 4.82 -2.07 -32.69
N LYS A 7 4.58 -2.45 -33.96
CA LYS A 7 4.24 -1.50 -35.02
C LYS A 7 2.73 -1.21 -35.10
N GLU A 8 1.87 -2.11 -34.59
CA GLU A 8 0.42 -1.91 -34.56
C GLU A 8 -0.07 -1.03 -33.39
N MET A 9 0.67 -0.93 -32.27
CA MET A 9 0.28 -0.05 -31.16
C MET A 9 0.58 1.44 -31.39
N ARG A 10 1.38 1.82 -32.40
CA ARG A 10 1.58 3.23 -32.77
C ARG A 10 0.48 3.78 -33.70
N GLY A 11 -0.38 2.92 -34.27
CA GLY A 11 -1.50 3.33 -35.11
C GLY A 11 -2.77 3.71 -34.35
N PHE A 12 -2.91 3.28 -33.10
CA PHE A 12 -4.12 3.54 -32.29
C PHE A 12 -4.07 4.86 -31.51
N ALA A 13 -2.89 5.44 -31.32
CA ALA A 13 -2.70 6.66 -30.53
C ALA A 13 -3.00 7.97 -31.29
N HIS A 14 -3.44 7.91 -32.55
CA HIS A 14 -3.73 9.12 -33.36
C HIS A 14 -5.21 9.34 -33.67
N HIS A 15 -6.12 8.52 -33.16
CA HIS A 15 -7.57 8.68 -33.38
C HIS A 15 -8.42 8.82 -32.12
N ILE A 16 -7.80 8.90 -30.93
CA ILE A 16 -8.50 9.20 -29.67
C ILE A 16 -8.09 10.59 -29.17
N CYS A 17 -8.16 11.56 -30.07
CA CYS A 17 -8.32 12.96 -29.72
C CYS A 17 -9.57 13.42 -30.48
N VAL A 18 -10.45 14.13 -29.79
CA VAL A 18 -11.81 14.51 -30.22
C VAL A 18 -12.87 13.44 -29.95
N THR A 19 -13.35 13.36 -28.71
CA THR A 19 -14.75 13.70 -28.39
C THR A 19 -14.96 13.67 -26.88
N LYS A 20 -15.64 14.71 -26.38
CA LYS A 20 -16.11 14.86 -25.00
C LYS A 20 -17.14 13.78 -24.68
N SER A 21 -17.24 13.45 -23.38
CA SER A 21 -18.41 12.88 -22.72
C SER A 21 -18.79 11.45 -23.13
N CYS A 22 -18.39 10.46 -22.34
CA CYS A 22 -19.21 9.27 -22.15
C CYS A 22 -18.87 8.59 -20.80
N SER A 23 -19.82 8.65 -19.86
CA SER A 23 -19.90 7.71 -18.76
C SER A 23 -20.02 6.29 -19.32
N ALA A 24 -19.07 5.42 -19.01
CA ALA A 24 -19.24 3.98 -19.21
C ALA A 24 -18.40 3.20 -18.19
N LYS A 25 -19.12 2.66 -17.20
CA LYS A 25 -18.73 1.62 -16.26
C LYS A 25 -17.93 0.51 -16.94
N LEU A 26 -16.79 0.15 -16.36
CA LEU A 26 -16.20 -1.18 -16.49
C LEU A 26 -15.61 -1.62 -15.13
N PHE A 27 -16.50 -1.78 -14.15
CA PHE A 27 -16.27 -2.65 -13.00
C PHE A 27 -16.79 -4.03 -13.41
N PHE A 28 -15.89 -4.94 -13.78
CA PHE A 28 -16.27 -6.34 -13.96
C PHE A 28 -16.44 -6.99 -12.58
N PRO A 29 -17.55 -7.72 -12.32
CA PRO A 29 -17.77 -8.39 -11.06
C PRO A 29 -16.79 -9.56 -10.92
N VAL A 30 -16.32 -9.77 -9.69
CA VAL A 30 -15.52 -10.92 -9.28
C VAL A 30 -16.41 -12.17 -9.37
N THR A 31 -16.45 -12.80 -10.54
CA THR A 31 -16.81 -14.22 -10.68
C THR A 31 -15.63 -14.92 -11.33
N ALA A 32 -14.75 -15.45 -10.49
CA ALA A 32 -13.66 -16.32 -10.90
C ALA A 32 -14.25 -17.66 -11.38
N VAL A 33 -14.47 -17.79 -12.69
CA VAL A 33 -14.56 -19.10 -13.34
C VAL A 33 -13.13 -19.56 -13.58
N VAL A 34 -12.75 -20.62 -12.89
CA VAL A 34 -11.46 -21.30 -13.03
C VAL A 34 -11.33 -21.83 -14.45
N TYR A 35 -10.45 -21.23 -15.26
CA TYR A 35 -9.84 -21.93 -16.39
C TYR A 35 -8.34 -21.98 -16.18
N ASN A 36 -7.96 -23.08 -15.56
CA ASN A 36 -6.59 -23.52 -15.35
C ASN A 36 -6.02 -24.00 -16.70
N SER A 37 -4.89 -23.42 -17.11
CA SER A 37 -3.83 -23.97 -18.00
C SER A 37 -3.30 -22.89 -18.94
N LEU A 38 -2.22 -22.21 -18.53
CA LEU A 38 -1.09 -21.70 -19.37
C LEU A 38 -0.22 -20.72 -18.51
N PRO A 39 1.10 -20.91 -18.40
CA PRO A 39 1.96 -20.13 -17.50
C PRO A 39 2.15 -18.66 -17.90
N LEU A 40 1.85 -18.30 -19.15
CA LEU A 40 1.94 -16.93 -19.66
C LEU A 40 0.77 -16.03 -19.19
N GLY A 41 -0.42 -16.60 -18.94
CA GLY A 41 -1.58 -15.84 -18.50
C GLY A 41 -1.36 -15.21 -17.11
N VAL A 42 -0.75 -15.97 -16.19
CA VAL A 42 -0.50 -15.50 -14.82
C VAL A 42 0.50 -14.33 -14.80
N VAL A 43 1.52 -14.34 -15.65
CA VAL A 43 2.52 -13.26 -15.71
C VAL A 43 1.90 -11.98 -16.27
N ILE A 44 1.09 -12.09 -17.33
CA ILE A 44 0.39 -10.94 -17.93
C ILE A 44 -0.60 -10.34 -16.92
N TYR A 45 -1.42 -11.14 -16.25
CA TYR A 45 -2.37 -10.65 -15.24
C TYR A 45 -1.67 -9.99 -14.04
N ARG A 46 -0.49 -10.47 -13.63
CA ARG A 46 0.29 -9.86 -12.54
C ARG A 46 0.90 -8.51 -12.91
N ILE A 47 1.41 -8.38 -14.14
CA ILE A 47 1.94 -7.11 -14.66
C ILE A 47 0.79 -6.12 -14.89
N LEU A 48 -0.33 -6.58 -15.48
CA LEU A 48 -1.50 -5.76 -15.72
C LEU A 48 -2.14 -5.29 -14.41
N GLY A 49 -2.27 -6.16 -13.40
CA GLY A 49 -2.78 -5.81 -12.07
C GLY A 49 -1.89 -4.78 -11.35
N THR A 50 -0.57 -4.89 -11.52
CA THR A 50 0.39 -3.89 -11.03
C THR A 50 0.21 -2.54 -11.70
N LEU A 51 0.09 -2.52 -13.02
CA LEU A 51 -0.05 -1.30 -13.81
C LEU A 51 -1.42 -0.63 -13.59
N ILE A 52 -2.48 -1.42 -13.43
CA ILE A 52 -3.84 -0.94 -13.12
C ILE A 52 -3.88 -0.40 -11.69
N LEU A 53 -3.33 -1.11 -10.70
CA LEU A 53 -3.25 -0.63 -9.33
C LEU A 53 -2.46 0.69 -9.28
N MET A 54 -1.28 0.75 -9.88
CA MET A 54 -0.48 1.98 -9.89
C MET A 54 -1.08 3.11 -10.73
N GLY A 55 -1.80 2.79 -11.81
CA GLY A 55 -2.57 3.77 -12.59
C GLY A 55 -3.73 4.37 -11.78
N ASN A 56 -4.53 3.52 -11.13
CA ASN A 56 -5.64 3.97 -10.28
C ASN A 56 -5.14 4.75 -9.05
N LEU A 57 -4.01 4.34 -8.47
CA LEU A 57 -3.41 5.07 -7.35
C LEU A 57 -2.86 6.43 -7.80
N ARG A 58 -2.23 6.53 -8.99
CA ARG A 58 -1.82 7.82 -9.57
C ARG A 58 -2.99 8.76 -9.78
N ASP A 59 -4.10 8.28 -10.34
CA ASP A 59 -5.31 9.08 -10.51
C ASP A 59 -5.90 9.50 -9.15
N ALA A 60 -5.86 8.63 -8.13
CA ALA A 60 -6.30 8.95 -6.77
C ALA A 60 -5.41 9.98 -6.03
N THR A 61 -4.20 10.26 -6.53
CA THR A 61 -3.28 11.27 -5.95
C THR A 61 -3.31 12.63 -6.66
N ASN A 62 -3.88 12.71 -7.87
CA ASN A 62 -3.94 13.95 -8.65
C ASN A 62 -5.03 14.92 -8.18
N GLU A 63 -6.05 14.41 -7.49
CA GLU A 63 -6.90 15.19 -6.61
C GLU A 63 -6.44 14.91 -5.19
N ALA A 64 -6.15 15.95 -4.39
CA ALA A 64 -5.72 15.76 -3.01
C ALA A 64 -6.82 15.04 -2.22
N GLY A 65 -6.73 13.72 -2.14
CA GLY A 65 -7.66 12.86 -1.43
C GLY A 65 -7.87 13.32 -0.01
N PHE A 66 -9.13 13.37 0.43
CA PHE A 66 -9.52 13.96 1.71
C PHE A 66 -8.79 13.35 2.93
N LEU A 67 -8.34 12.10 2.84
CA LEU A 67 -7.66 11.37 3.91
C LEU A 67 -6.21 10.97 3.57
N ASN A 68 -5.65 11.43 2.44
CA ASN A 68 -4.27 11.10 2.07
C ASN A 68 -3.29 11.58 3.15
N GLY A 69 -2.37 10.71 3.55
CA GLY A 69 -1.38 11.00 4.58
C GLY A 69 -1.92 11.00 6.01
N GLN A 70 -3.15 10.54 6.23
CA GLN A 70 -3.69 10.36 7.58
C GLN A 70 -3.46 8.95 8.12
N PHE A 71 -3.41 8.86 9.45
CA PHE A 71 -3.46 7.61 10.17
C PHE A 71 -4.91 7.24 10.46
N LEU A 72 -5.25 5.98 10.26
CA LEU A 72 -6.47 5.36 10.76
C LEU A 72 -6.13 4.44 11.92
N LEU A 73 -6.82 4.60 13.03
CA LEU A 73 -6.73 3.72 14.18
C LEU A 73 -8.01 2.93 14.30
N ALA A 74 -7.89 1.62 14.42
CA ALA A 74 -9.02 0.76 14.72
C ALA A 74 -9.63 1.16 16.07
N MET A 75 -10.95 1.34 16.12
CA MET A 75 -11.64 1.61 17.38
C MET A 75 -11.50 0.44 18.37
N PRO A 76 -11.36 0.71 19.68
CA PRO A 76 -11.41 -0.35 20.69
C PRO A 76 -12.75 -1.11 20.60
N GLY A 77 -12.68 -2.42 20.42
CA GLY A 77 -13.86 -3.26 20.20
C GLY A 77 -14.16 -3.59 18.74
N MET A 78 -13.30 -3.20 17.79
CA MET A 78 -13.38 -3.67 16.40
C MET A 78 -13.43 -5.21 16.32
N GLU A 79 -14.52 -5.73 15.76
CA GLU A 79 -14.79 -7.19 15.68
C GLU A 79 -13.86 -7.90 14.69
N ASP A 80 -13.41 -7.21 13.64
CA ASP A 80 -12.50 -7.78 12.67
C ASP A 80 -11.08 -7.92 13.26
N SER A 81 -10.74 -9.14 13.66
CA SER A 81 -9.41 -9.50 14.16
C SER A 81 -8.26 -9.10 13.22
N ARG A 82 -8.50 -9.05 11.90
CA ARG A 82 -7.51 -8.61 10.92
C ARG A 82 -7.16 -7.14 11.05
N PHE A 83 -7.99 -6.35 11.73
CA PHE A 83 -7.77 -4.93 11.93
C PHE A 83 -7.83 -4.50 13.39
N ALA A 84 -8.18 -5.40 14.32
CA ALA A 84 -8.16 -5.13 15.75
C ALA A 84 -6.80 -4.55 16.19
N ARG A 85 -6.85 -3.40 16.88
CA ARG A 85 -5.68 -2.60 17.30
C ARG A 85 -4.69 -2.28 16.16
N SER A 86 -5.15 -2.21 14.92
CA SER A 86 -4.31 -1.80 13.80
C SER A 86 -4.20 -0.28 13.68
N VAL A 87 -3.04 0.16 13.20
CA VAL A 87 -2.77 1.51 12.75
C VAL A 87 -2.48 1.42 11.26
N ILE A 88 -3.26 2.12 10.46
CA ILE A 88 -3.14 2.13 9.00
C ILE A 88 -2.74 3.53 8.56
N TYR A 89 -1.77 3.62 7.67
CA TYR A 89 -1.44 4.87 6.99
C TYR A 89 -2.08 4.91 5.60
N ILE A 90 -2.89 5.94 5.33
CA ILE A 90 -3.58 6.09 4.05
C ILE A 90 -2.62 6.65 2.99
N CYS A 91 -2.38 5.83 1.98
CA CYS A 91 -1.48 6.14 0.88
C CYS A 91 -2.20 6.80 -0.30
N ALA A 92 -3.46 6.44 -0.52
CA ALA A 92 -4.29 7.04 -1.55
C ALA A 92 -5.77 6.90 -1.16
N HIS A 93 -6.55 7.93 -1.45
CA HIS A 93 -7.98 7.99 -1.17
C HIS A 93 -8.63 8.88 -2.21
N SER A 94 -9.64 8.36 -2.90
CA SER A 94 -10.44 9.10 -3.87
C SER A 94 -11.86 8.57 -3.86
N GLU A 95 -12.74 9.16 -4.67
CA GLU A 95 -14.11 8.67 -4.84
C GLU A 95 -14.16 7.20 -5.31
N ASN A 96 -13.11 6.70 -5.96
CA ASN A 96 -13.04 5.33 -6.45
C ASN A 96 -12.64 4.31 -5.36
N GLY A 97 -12.19 4.76 -4.20
CA GLY A 97 -11.79 3.91 -3.08
C GLY A 97 -10.54 4.42 -2.35
N ALA A 98 -10.01 3.59 -1.45
CA ALA A 98 -8.86 3.93 -0.65
C ALA A 98 -7.84 2.78 -0.59
N MET A 99 -6.56 3.13 -0.42
CA MET A 99 -5.45 2.23 -0.16
C MET A 99 -4.69 2.73 1.06
N GLY A 100 -4.42 1.81 1.98
CA GLY A 100 -3.60 2.06 3.14
C GLY A 100 -2.70 0.88 3.49
N LEU A 101 -1.70 1.15 4.31
CA LEU A 101 -0.75 0.17 4.81
C LEU A 101 -0.88 0.06 6.32
N ILE A 102 -1.13 -1.13 6.85
CA ILE A 102 -0.98 -1.37 8.28
C ILE A 102 0.50 -1.21 8.66
N ILE A 103 0.79 -0.31 9.60
CA ILE A 103 2.15 0.06 9.98
C ILE A 103 2.57 -0.47 11.36
N ASN A 104 1.67 -1.08 12.12
CA ASN A 104 1.95 -1.53 13.49
C ASN A 104 1.90 -3.05 13.67
N ARG A 105 2.15 -3.81 12.60
CA ARG A 105 2.19 -5.28 12.64
C ARG A 105 3.43 -5.79 11.93
N ALA A 106 4.21 -6.62 12.60
CA ALA A 106 5.33 -7.31 11.97
C ALA A 106 4.83 -8.37 10.99
N GLN A 107 5.60 -8.61 9.92
CA GLN A 107 5.50 -9.86 9.15
C GLN A 107 6.39 -10.91 9.79
N GLU A 108 6.01 -12.18 9.59
CA GLU A 108 6.83 -13.32 9.99
C GLU A 108 8.05 -13.50 9.08
N MET A 109 7.93 -13.10 7.80
CA MET A 109 8.99 -13.23 6.81
C MET A 109 10.02 -12.10 6.96
N GLU A 110 11.29 -12.48 7.03
CA GLU A 110 12.39 -11.52 7.12
C GLU A 110 12.67 -10.82 5.79
N PHE A 111 13.26 -9.63 5.84
CA PHE A 111 13.60 -8.86 4.63
C PHE A 111 14.53 -9.64 3.69
N ALA A 112 15.53 -10.33 4.25
CA ALA A 112 16.46 -11.17 3.52
C ALA A 112 15.75 -12.28 2.72
N GLU A 113 14.77 -12.95 3.34
CA GLU A 113 13.99 -14.01 2.70
C GLU A 113 13.18 -13.45 1.52
N ILE A 114 12.61 -12.26 1.67
CA ILE A 114 11.86 -11.59 0.60
C ILE A 114 12.77 -11.25 -0.59
N LEU A 115 13.98 -10.77 -0.32
CA LEU A 115 14.96 -10.47 -1.38
C LEU A 115 15.30 -11.71 -2.21
N VAL A 116 15.45 -12.87 -1.55
CA VAL A 116 15.71 -14.15 -2.25
C VAL A 116 14.48 -14.60 -3.03
N GLN A 117 13.29 -14.57 -2.42
CA GLN A 117 12.05 -14.98 -3.08
C GLN A 117 11.70 -14.14 -4.31
N LEU A 118 12.03 -12.85 -4.28
CA LEU A 118 11.82 -11.94 -5.40
C LEU A 118 12.97 -11.98 -6.44
N GLY A 119 14.00 -12.79 -6.20
CA GLY A 119 15.17 -12.90 -7.07
C GLY A 119 16.01 -11.61 -7.13
N VAL A 120 15.95 -10.79 -6.08
CA VAL A 120 16.75 -9.56 -5.97
C VAL A 120 18.19 -9.89 -5.65
N LEU A 121 18.38 -10.85 -4.75
CA LEU A 121 19.67 -11.38 -4.31
C LEU A 121 19.61 -12.90 -4.27
N ASP A 122 20.77 -13.54 -4.39
CA ASP A 122 20.92 -14.97 -4.09
C ASP A 122 21.26 -15.19 -2.60
N GLU A 123 21.17 -16.45 -2.15
CA GLU A 123 21.46 -16.82 -0.75
C GLU A 123 22.88 -16.44 -0.31
N GLN A 124 23.86 -16.45 -1.24
CA GLN A 124 25.24 -16.10 -0.94
C GLN A 124 25.41 -14.60 -0.72
N GLN A 125 24.73 -13.79 -1.51
CA GLN A 125 24.70 -12.33 -1.43
C GLN A 125 24.01 -11.85 -0.15
N VAL A 126 22.97 -12.56 0.32
CA VAL A 126 22.31 -12.27 1.60
C VAL A 126 23.26 -12.42 2.79
N ILE A 127 24.15 -13.42 2.77
CA ILE A 127 25.14 -13.62 3.85
C ILE A 127 26.10 -12.43 3.94
N MET A 128 26.39 -11.78 2.80
CA MET A 128 27.28 -10.62 2.72
C MET A 128 26.59 -9.28 3.01
N MET A 129 25.28 -9.28 3.25
CA MET A 129 24.55 -8.05 3.59
C MET A 129 24.96 -7.52 4.96
N PRO A 130 25.05 -6.18 5.12
CA PRO A 130 25.21 -5.56 6.43
C PRO A 130 24.06 -5.93 7.37
N ASP A 131 24.35 -6.19 8.64
CA ASP A 131 23.36 -6.59 9.64
C ASP A 131 22.18 -5.60 9.74
N ARG A 132 22.49 -4.29 9.68
CA ARG A 132 21.46 -3.22 9.69
C ARG A 132 20.42 -3.35 8.58
N THR A 133 20.81 -3.90 7.43
CA THR A 133 19.93 -4.09 6.29
C THR A 133 19.22 -5.43 6.36
N ARG A 134 19.86 -6.45 6.97
CA ARG A 134 19.26 -7.76 7.23
C ARG A 134 18.11 -7.64 8.23
N ASP A 135 18.30 -6.84 9.29
CA ASP A 135 17.34 -6.61 10.37
C ASP A 135 16.24 -5.59 9.99
N PHE A 136 16.12 -5.26 8.70
CA PHE A 136 15.11 -4.31 8.23
C PHE A 136 13.71 -4.91 8.44
N LEU A 137 12.95 -4.30 9.35
CA LEU A 137 11.64 -4.80 9.75
C LEU A 137 10.64 -4.74 8.59
N VAL A 138 10.09 -5.89 8.23
CA VAL A 138 8.99 -6.01 7.27
C VAL A 138 7.68 -6.01 8.05
N ARG A 139 6.73 -5.20 7.60
CA ARG A 139 5.42 -5.06 8.25
C ARG A 139 4.31 -5.68 7.44
N ASN A 140 3.24 -6.09 8.10
CA ASN A 140 2.07 -6.64 7.43
C ASN A 140 1.18 -5.47 7.04
N GLY A 141 1.13 -5.15 5.75
CA GLY A 141 0.40 -3.98 5.24
C GLY A 141 -1.08 -4.23 5.04
N GLY A 142 -1.52 -5.49 5.01
CA GLY A 142 -2.91 -5.87 4.94
C GLY A 142 -3.20 -7.14 4.13
N PRO A 143 -4.48 -7.52 4.02
CA PRO A 143 -4.89 -8.81 3.47
C PRO A 143 -4.84 -8.88 1.93
N VAL A 144 -4.66 -7.74 1.24
CA VAL A 144 -4.69 -7.68 -0.23
C VAL A 144 -3.27 -7.78 -0.78
N GLU A 145 -3.07 -8.60 -1.81
CA GLU A 145 -1.78 -8.83 -2.46
C GLU A 145 -0.62 -9.14 -1.47
N VAL A 146 -0.86 -10.03 -0.49
CA VAL A 146 0.10 -10.38 0.60
C VAL A 146 1.51 -10.81 0.17
N ARG A 147 1.71 -11.17 -1.10
CA ARG A 147 3.03 -11.54 -1.66
C ARG A 147 3.77 -10.36 -2.29
N ARG A 148 3.14 -9.18 -2.36
CA ARG A 148 3.68 -8.00 -3.01
C ARG A 148 4.25 -7.06 -1.97
N GLY A 149 5.47 -6.61 -2.22
CA GLY A 149 6.15 -5.61 -1.40
C GLY A 149 5.75 -4.20 -1.81
N PHE A 150 5.46 -3.37 -0.81
CA PHE A 150 5.34 -1.93 -0.94
C PHE A 150 6.35 -1.28 -0.01
N VAL A 151 7.00 -0.24 -0.48
CA VAL A 151 7.95 0.53 0.32
C VAL A 151 7.46 1.97 0.37
N LEU A 152 7.12 2.42 1.57
CA LEU A 152 6.85 3.82 1.87
C LEU A 152 8.14 4.46 2.35
N HIS A 153 8.54 5.57 1.73
CA HIS A 153 9.85 6.17 1.95
C HIS A 153 9.84 7.69 1.80
N SER A 154 10.94 8.32 2.22
CA SER A 154 11.17 9.74 1.97
C SER A 154 11.33 10.05 0.48
N ASP A 155 11.00 11.26 0.07
CA ASP A 155 11.03 11.74 -1.32
C ASP A 155 12.44 11.92 -1.92
N ASP A 156 13.50 11.57 -1.18
CA ASP A 156 14.90 11.61 -1.63
C ASP A 156 15.29 10.44 -2.55
N TYR A 157 14.37 9.51 -2.75
CA TYR A 157 14.48 8.43 -3.73
C TYR A 157 13.26 8.47 -4.65
N LEU A 158 13.48 8.69 -5.96
CA LEU A 158 12.40 8.73 -6.94
C LEU A 158 12.73 7.84 -8.13
N THR A 159 11.75 7.06 -8.57
CA THR A 159 11.80 6.24 -9.77
C THR A 159 10.53 6.46 -10.60
N ASP A 160 10.53 5.99 -11.85
CA ASP A 160 9.38 6.10 -12.74
C ASP A 160 8.11 5.38 -12.23
N SER A 161 8.24 4.52 -11.22
CA SER A 161 7.14 3.78 -10.58
C SER A 161 6.86 4.24 -9.16
N THR A 162 7.49 5.34 -8.72
CA THR A 162 7.22 5.98 -7.45
C THR A 162 5.97 6.84 -7.55
N MET A 163 5.17 6.83 -6.50
CA MET A 163 3.95 7.63 -6.38
C MET A 163 4.03 8.53 -5.14
N PRO A 164 3.83 9.85 -5.27
CA PRO A 164 3.75 10.74 -4.11
C PRO A 164 2.49 10.42 -3.30
N VAL A 165 2.62 10.38 -1.98
CA VAL A 165 1.51 10.09 -1.04
C VAL A 165 1.14 11.33 -0.24
N ALA A 166 2.14 11.98 0.32
CA ALA A 166 2.02 13.19 1.12
C ALA A 166 3.30 14.01 0.96
N GLU A 167 3.36 15.18 1.62
CA GLU A 167 4.59 15.98 1.66
C GLU A 167 5.76 15.14 2.20
N GLU A 168 6.88 15.14 1.48
CA GLU A 168 8.09 14.36 1.77
C GLU A 168 7.91 12.82 1.82
N LEU A 169 6.76 12.27 1.38
CA LEU A 169 6.47 10.84 1.41
C LEU A 169 6.05 10.27 0.06
N CYS A 170 6.68 9.14 -0.28
CA CYS A 170 6.53 8.46 -1.54
C CYS A 170 6.34 6.95 -1.34
N LEU A 171 5.52 6.33 -2.18
CA LEU A 171 5.26 4.90 -2.20
C LEU A 171 5.82 4.28 -3.49
N THR A 172 6.63 3.23 -3.35
CA THR A 172 7.18 2.47 -4.47
C THR A 172 6.85 0.99 -4.31
N GLY A 173 6.35 0.37 -5.39
CA GLY A 173 5.94 -1.05 -5.42
C GLY A 173 6.76 -1.92 -6.37
N THR A 174 8.00 -1.51 -6.66
CA THR A 174 8.92 -2.22 -7.57
C THR A 174 10.07 -2.87 -6.82
N VAL A 175 10.77 -3.80 -7.48
CA VAL A 175 11.92 -4.49 -6.90
C VAL A 175 13.16 -3.58 -6.81
N ASP A 176 13.21 -2.51 -7.61
CA ASP A 176 14.38 -1.64 -7.70
C ASP A 176 14.70 -0.91 -6.38
N ILE A 177 13.68 -0.50 -5.63
CA ILE A 177 13.88 0.11 -4.32
C ILE A 177 14.44 -0.90 -3.31
N LEU A 178 14.06 -2.17 -3.39
CA LEU A 178 14.59 -3.23 -2.54
C LEU A 178 16.09 -3.44 -2.80
N ARG A 179 16.50 -3.39 -4.08
CA ARG A 179 17.91 -3.44 -4.49
C ARG A 179 18.68 -2.20 -4.04
N ALA A 180 18.04 -1.03 -4.05
CA ALA A 180 18.65 0.20 -3.55
C ALA A 180 18.91 0.12 -2.05
N ILE A 181 17.90 -0.33 -1.27
CA ILE A 181 18.01 -0.55 0.17
C ILE A 181 19.08 -1.60 0.48
N SER A 182 19.06 -2.75 -0.21
CA SER A 182 20.03 -3.83 0.02
C SER A 182 21.48 -3.40 -0.26
N GLY A 183 21.67 -2.54 -1.27
CA GLY A 183 22.97 -1.97 -1.63
C GLY A 183 23.36 -0.69 -0.88
N GLY A 184 22.62 -0.27 0.15
CA GLY A 184 22.93 0.95 0.94
C GLY A 184 22.73 2.28 0.19
N ARG A 185 22.01 2.26 -0.93
CA ARG A 185 21.63 3.44 -1.75
C ARG A 185 20.13 3.74 -1.67
N GLY A 186 19.47 3.21 -0.64
CA GLY A 186 18.05 3.45 -0.38
C GLY A 186 17.78 4.87 0.15
N PRO A 187 16.50 5.22 0.29
CA PRO A 187 16.08 6.50 0.89
C PRO A 187 16.50 6.61 2.36
N ARG A 188 16.60 7.84 2.88
CA ARG A 188 16.94 8.11 4.30
C ARG A 188 16.00 7.41 5.28
N LYS A 189 14.70 7.42 5.00
CA LYS A 189 13.67 6.74 5.80
C LYS A 189 12.90 5.78 4.88
N ALA A 190 12.72 4.55 5.33
CA ALA A 190 11.99 3.53 4.60
C ALA A 190 11.19 2.66 5.57
N LEU A 191 10.00 2.27 5.13
CA LEU A 191 9.12 1.30 5.75
C LEU A 191 8.68 0.35 4.66
N MET A 192 8.90 -0.95 4.86
CA MET A 192 8.41 -1.98 3.93
C MET A 192 7.23 -2.71 4.51
N THR A 193 6.23 -2.93 3.67
CA THR A 193 5.13 -3.83 3.94
C THR A 193 5.02 -4.93 2.90
N LEU A 194 4.45 -6.06 3.32
CA LEU A 194 3.86 -7.03 2.41
C LEU A 194 2.34 -6.90 2.44
N GLY A 195 1.75 -6.78 1.25
CA GLY A 195 0.34 -6.52 1.07
C GLY A 195 -0.09 -5.10 1.46
N TYR A 196 -1.37 -4.83 1.27
CA TYR A 196 -2.02 -3.58 1.60
C TYR A 196 -3.46 -3.82 2.07
N SER A 197 -4.05 -2.76 2.63
CA SER A 197 -5.47 -2.69 2.99
C SER A 197 -6.18 -1.82 1.96
N GLY A 198 -7.23 -2.35 1.34
CA GLY A 198 -7.97 -1.67 0.29
C GLY A 198 -9.43 -1.50 0.67
N TRP A 199 -9.99 -0.36 0.30
CA TRP A 199 -11.41 -0.03 0.45
C TRP A 199 -12.02 0.23 -0.91
N ALA A 200 -13.21 -0.30 -1.13
CA ALA A 200 -14.02 0.08 -2.29
C ALA A 200 -14.52 1.53 -2.15
N SER A 201 -15.02 2.09 -3.26
CA SER A 201 -15.67 3.41 -3.30
C SER A 201 -16.70 3.57 -2.16
N GLY A 202 -16.52 4.63 -1.35
CA GLY A 202 -17.40 4.97 -0.23
C GLY A 202 -17.31 4.05 0.99
N GLN A 203 -16.53 2.96 0.94
CA GLN A 203 -16.49 1.97 2.02
C GLN A 203 -15.79 2.56 3.26
N LEU A 204 -14.66 3.23 3.08
CA LEU A 204 -13.89 3.79 4.19
C LEU A 204 -14.70 4.86 4.95
N GLU A 205 -15.39 5.71 4.22
CA GLU A 205 -16.24 6.78 4.76
C GLU A 205 -17.39 6.20 5.56
N ASN A 206 -18.02 5.13 5.07
CA ASN A 206 -19.06 4.40 5.80
C ASN A 206 -18.50 3.76 7.08
N GLU A 207 -17.30 3.18 7.04
CA GLU A 207 -16.68 2.59 8.22
C GLU A 207 -16.30 3.65 9.26
N ILE A 208 -15.83 4.83 8.84
CA ILE A 208 -15.58 5.97 9.73
C ILE A 208 -16.90 6.46 10.35
N ALA A 209 -17.96 6.63 9.54
CA ALA A 209 -19.26 7.08 10.02
C ALA A 209 -19.91 6.11 11.03
N ASN A 210 -19.61 4.81 10.91
CA ASN A 210 -20.06 3.78 11.85
C ASN A 210 -19.10 3.55 13.03
N ASN A 211 -18.16 4.46 13.28
CA ASN A 211 -17.18 4.37 14.36
C ASN A 211 -16.28 3.11 14.29
N GLY A 212 -15.93 2.66 13.08
CA GLY A 212 -14.92 1.62 12.89
C GLY A 212 -13.50 2.16 13.03
N TRP A 213 -13.26 3.39 12.59
CA TRP A 213 -11.94 4.01 12.52
C TRP A 213 -11.92 5.40 13.15
N LEU A 214 -10.81 5.72 13.82
CA LEU A 214 -10.44 7.08 14.20
C LEU A 214 -9.42 7.62 13.21
N THR A 215 -9.63 8.82 12.69
CA THR A 215 -8.67 9.51 11.83
C THR A 215 -7.75 10.39 12.66
N CYS A 216 -6.46 10.40 12.31
CA CYS A 216 -5.45 11.20 13.01
C CYS A 216 -4.42 11.76 12.03
N GLN A 217 -4.19 13.07 12.07
CA GLN A 217 -3.07 13.71 11.39
C GLN A 217 -1.91 13.85 12.38
N ALA A 218 -0.98 12.88 12.33
CA ALA A 218 0.17 12.83 13.22
C ALA A 218 1.49 13.02 12.46
N PRO A 219 2.60 13.34 13.15
CA PRO A 219 3.90 13.49 12.51
C PRO A 219 4.37 12.19 11.83
N HIS A 220 4.98 12.31 10.65
CA HIS A 220 5.51 11.18 9.89
C HIS A 220 6.60 10.39 10.64
N ASP A 221 7.21 10.95 11.68
CA ASP A 221 8.20 10.23 12.51
C ASP A 221 7.61 8.98 13.19
N LEU A 222 6.30 8.98 13.51
CA LEU A 222 5.63 7.80 14.05
C LEU A 222 5.48 6.67 13.02
N LEU A 223 5.57 6.97 11.73
CA LEU A 223 5.49 5.98 10.68
C LEU A 223 6.73 5.09 10.67
N PHE A 224 7.92 5.70 10.77
CA PHE A 224 9.21 5.01 10.69
C PHE A 224 9.74 4.51 12.04
N ASP A 225 8.94 4.64 13.11
CA ASP A 225 9.35 4.21 14.44
C ASP A 225 9.59 2.68 14.47
N PRO A 226 10.74 2.21 15.00
CA PRO A 226 11.01 0.79 15.12
C PRO A 226 10.12 0.10 16.17
N ASN A 227 9.62 0.81 17.18
CA ASN A 227 8.76 0.25 18.23
C ASN A 227 7.29 0.26 17.80
N ILE A 228 6.98 -0.62 16.85
CA ILE A 228 5.66 -0.72 16.21
C ILE A 228 4.53 -1.08 17.19
N ASP A 229 4.82 -1.84 18.24
CA ASP A 229 3.81 -2.29 19.21
C ASP A 229 3.23 -1.12 20.00
N SER A 230 4.08 -0.13 20.30
CA SER A 230 3.69 1.09 21.03
C SER A 230 2.94 2.12 20.16
N THR A 231 2.98 1.98 18.84
CA THR A 231 2.49 3.00 17.90
C THR A 231 1.00 3.29 18.09
N TYR A 232 0.20 2.26 18.32
CA TYR A 232 -1.25 2.41 18.53
C TYR A 232 -1.57 3.26 19.77
N ASP A 233 -0.98 2.91 20.92
CA ASP A 233 -1.24 3.61 22.18
C ASP A 233 -0.69 5.05 22.15
N ARG A 234 0.45 5.26 21.49
CA ARG A 234 1.05 6.60 21.31
C ARG A 234 0.21 7.50 20.43
N LEU A 235 -0.40 6.97 19.36
CA LEU A 235 -1.30 7.74 18.50
C LEU A 235 -2.62 8.05 19.20
N LEU A 236 -3.18 7.14 20.00
CA LEU A 236 -4.33 7.44 20.85
C LEU A 236 -4.00 8.55 21.87
N ALA A 237 -2.86 8.45 22.53
CA ALA A 237 -2.39 9.48 23.46
C ALA A 237 -2.14 10.83 22.76
N TYR A 238 -1.63 10.82 21.53
CA TYR A 238 -1.45 12.02 20.72
C TYR A 238 -2.79 12.71 20.40
N MET A 239 -3.85 11.95 20.17
CA MET A 239 -5.21 12.48 20.02
C MET A 239 -5.84 12.94 21.35
N GLY A 240 -5.16 12.76 22.49
CA GLY A 240 -5.71 13.03 23.82
C GLY A 240 -6.79 12.02 24.25
N ILE A 241 -6.84 10.86 23.61
CA ILE A 241 -7.82 9.82 23.85
C ILE A 241 -7.23 8.78 24.80
N ASP A 242 -7.87 8.61 25.95
CA ASP A 242 -7.57 7.52 26.88
C ASP A 242 -8.42 6.30 26.49
N PRO A 243 -7.81 5.14 26.15
CA PRO A 243 -8.56 3.92 25.82
C PRO A 243 -9.55 3.52 26.91
N SER A 244 -9.25 3.82 28.18
CA SER A 244 -10.13 3.51 29.32
C SER A 244 -11.36 4.40 29.40
N ARG A 245 -11.39 5.51 28.67
CA ARG A 245 -12.51 6.45 28.57
C ARG A 245 -13.36 6.26 27.32
N LEU A 246 -12.92 5.45 26.37
CA LEU A 246 -13.72 5.06 25.20
C LEU A 246 -14.72 3.97 25.63
N ALA A 247 -15.88 4.39 26.11
CA ALA A 247 -16.98 3.48 26.42
C ALA A 247 -17.44 2.76 25.14
N THR A 248 -17.45 1.44 25.16
CA THR A 248 -17.79 0.54 24.03
C THR A 248 -19.28 0.57 23.64
N VAL A 249 -20.05 1.55 24.08
CA VAL A 249 -21.50 1.63 23.82
C VAL A 249 -21.83 3.00 23.26
N ALA A 250 -22.01 3.05 21.94
CA ALA A 250 -22.74 4.14 21.30
C ALA A 250 -24.17 4.11 21.85
N GLY A 251 -24.48 5.01 22.80
CA GLY A 251 -25.84 5.24 23.25
C GLY A 251 -26.62 5.90 22.12
N HIS A 252 -27.45 5.12 21.44
CA HIS A 252 -28.55 5.67 20.64
C HIS A 252 -29.62 6.17 21.62
N ALA A 253 -29.92 7.48 21.56
CA ALA A 253 -31.08 8.10 22.19
C ALA A 253 -32.25 8.14 21.20
#